data_AF-A0A954EGF4-F1
#
_entry.id   AF-A0A954EGF4-F1
#
_cell.length_a   1.000
_cell.length_b   1.000
_cell.length_c   1.000
_cell.angle_alpha   90.00
_cell.angle_beta   90.00
_cell.angle_gamma   90.00
#
_symmetry.space_group_name_H-M   'P 1'
#
loop_
_entity.id
_entity.type
_entity.pdbx_description
1 polymer ?
#
loop_
_entity_poly.entity_id
_entity_poly.type
_entity_poly.pdbx_seq_one_letter_code
_entity_poly.pdbx_strand_id
1 'polypeptide(L)'
;NKYLEGELPQERDKILGQIRLKEEQLARKQESYEFTKRLAKKGYRSQSDLEAERIAMTQAEIELRVERENLRVLENFTSKRMIRELEADATELVREQDRVKRQTNAAMSKAEAEYESSRLTLAVEKQRYEDWLKQIELCVMRAPQDGQIVYANSNASRRGSSTEAEIYQGATVRERQAIVKIPDMTRMKIDAKIHESKISQLALGQEVIIRADAQPGEEFHGEVSAISSVPLSGSFPNYDIKEYQVAINLTDPPERVSLLRPGLSAEFEVIVEDRTDVLQIPLQSIVQIGRDYYAWVVTDKKMDRRKVKVGKSNDTDIEVLDGVSQGEQVAMSPRTLFSEEIKTLEEKMAAQMGAEGKGGKPGGFKPPGAPVQPPGGQSPNRGGPPQDGGNPQQKGGKRPEGGEARGNRPGPGGGPPNRPPRGE
;
A
#
# COMPACT_ATOMS: atom_id res chain seq x y z
N ASN A 1 54.34 41.46 32.94
CA ASN A 1 55.25 42.56 32.55
C ASN A 1 55.35 43.69 33.57
N LYS A 2 54.25 44.24 34.14
CA LYS A 2 54.28 45.36 35.12
C LYS A 2 55.41 45.30 36.18
N TYR A 3 55.64 44.13 36.79
CA TYR A 3 56.71 43.96 37.78
C TYR A 3 58.11 44.04 37.16
N LEU A 4 58.38 43.30 36.08
CA LEU A 4 59.67 43.22 35.39
C LEU A 4 60.10 44.52 34.70
N GLU A 5 59.14 45.24 34.10
CA GLU A 5 59.40 46.43 33.26
C GLU A 5 59.16 47.74 34.01
N GLY A 6 58.53 47.72 35.19
CA GLY A 6 58.15 48.90 35.95
C GLY A 6 58.67 48.88 37.38
N GLU A 7 58.08 48.04 38.24
CA GLU A 7 58.31 48.09 39.69
C GLU A 7 59.74 47.70 40.08
N LEU A 8 60.28 46.61 39.50
CA LEU A 8 61.63 46.13 39.81
C LEU A 8 62.74 47.08 39.33
N PRO A 9 62.72 47.64 38.10
CA PRO A 9 63.68 48.67 37.69
C PRO A 9 63.62 49.92 38.59
N GLN A 10 62.42 50.39 38.96
CA GLN A 10 62.26 51.57 39.83
C GLN A 10 62.83 51.34 41.23
N GLU A 11 62.57 50.19 41.86
CA GLU A 11 63.17 49.85 43.16
C GLU A 11 64.68 49.71 43.08
N ARG A 12 65.20 49.09 42.01
CA ARG A 12 66.64 48.91 41.78
C ARG A 12 67.35 50.26 41.62
N ASP A 13 66.83 51.14 40.75
CA ASP A 13 67.42 52.44 40.48
C ASP A 13 67.39 53.35 41.72
N LYS A 14 66.34 53.23 42.56
CA LYS A 14 66.26 53.92 43.85
C LYS A 14 67.37 53.48 44.80
N ILE A 15 67.60 52.17 44.96
CA ILE A 15 68.68 51.66 45.81
C ILE A 15 70.06 52.02 45.23
N LEU A 16 70.25 51.93 43.91
CA LEU A 16 71.50 52.36 43.26
C LEU A 16 71.79 53.86 43.48
N GLY A 17 70.76 54.71 43.43
CA GLY A 17 70.86 56.12 43.78
C GLY A 17 71.27 56.34 45.24
N GLN A 18 70.70 55.57 46.19
CA GLN A 18 71.08 55.62 47.60
C GLN A 18 72.53 55.13 47.83
N ILE A 19 72.94 54.03 47.18
CA ILE A 19 74.32 53.53 47.22
C ILE A 19 75.29 54.63 46.77
N ARG A 20 75.05 55.28 45.62
CA ARG A 20 75.92 56.34 45.12
C ARG A 20 76.03 57.52 46.09
N LEU A 21 74.92 57.94 46.71
CA LEU A 21 74.94 58.98 47.75
C LEU A 21 75.74 58.54 48.99
N LYS A 22 75.66 57.27 49.38
CA LYS A 22 76.44 56.71 50.50
C LYS A 22 77.92 56.54 50.16
N GLU A 23 78.28 56.23 48.92
CA GLU A 23 79.67 56.22 48.43
C GLU A 23 80.29 57.62 48.49
N GLU A 24 79.57 58.65 48.04
CA GLU A 24 80.04 60.05 48.16
C GLU A 24 80.15 60.50 49.63
N GLN A 25 79.22 60.10 50.50
CA GLN A 25 79.29 60.38 51.94
C GLN A 25 80.50 59.71 52.59
N LEU A 26 80.75 58.43 52.28
CA LEU A 26 81.92 57.70 52.76
C LEU A 26 83.23 58.32 52.27
N ALA A 27 83.32 58.68 50.99
CA ALA A 27 84.52 59.32 50.42
C ALA A 27 84.85 60.64 51.13
N ARG A 28 83.86 61.50 51.36
CA ARG A 28 84.04 62.76 52.13
C ARG A 28 84.50 62.50 53.57
N LYS A 29 83.98 61.45 54.22
CA LYS A 29 84.38 61.06 55.58
C LYS A 29 85.78 60.44 55.64
N GLN A 30 86.17 59.64 54.65
CA GLN A 30 87.53 59.14 54.50
C GLN A 30 88.54 60.28 54.30
N GLU A 31 88.23 61.26 53.45
CA GLU A 31 89.09 62.43 53.24
C GLU A 31 89.22 63.27 54.52
N SER A 32 88.10 63.52 55.22
CA SER A 32 88.08 64.22 56.51
C SER A 32 88.91 63.50 57.58
N TYR A 33 88.83 62.16 57.63
CA TYR A 33 89.64 61.34 58.52
C TYR A 33 91.13 61.38 58.16
N GLU A 34 91.52 61.19 56.90
CA GLU A 34 92.94 61.26 56.47
C GLU A 34 93.52 62.68 56.58
N PHE A 35 92.71 63.73 56.45
CA PHE A 35 93.11 65.10 56.77
C PHE A 35 93.33 65.28 58.28
N THR A 36 92.40 64.83 59.11
CA THR A 36 92.50 64.88 60.59
C THR A 36 93.70 64.11 61.11
N LYS A 37 93.95 62.91 60.58
CA LYS A 37 95.09 62.03 60.86
C LYS A 37 96.43 62.70 60.51
N ARG A 38 96.51 63.42 59.37
CA ARG A 38 97.69 64.22 58.99
C ARG A 38 97.92 65.41 59.94
N LEU A 39 96.86 66.05 60.45
CA LEU A 39 96.97 67.14 61.43
C LEU A 39 97.34 66.66 62.84
N ALA A 40 96.73 65.56 63.30
CA ALA A 40 97.04 64.93 64.58
C ALA A 40 98.52 64.46 64.64
N LYS A 41 99.03 63.85 63.56
CA LYS A 41 100.46 63.48 63.45
C LYS A 41 101.42 64.68 63.51
N LYS A 42 100.94 65.90 63.23
CA LYS A 42 101.69 67.16 63.32
C LYS A 42 101.41 67.94 64.62
N GLY A 43 100.59 67.41 65.54
CA GLY A 43 100.25 68.05 66.82
C GLY A 43 99.14 69.10 66.79
N TYR A 44 98.44 69.28 65.66
CA TYR A 44 97.43 70.35 65.49
C TYR A 44 95.97 69.94 65.80
N ARG A 45 95.72 68.67 66.18
CA ARG A 45 94.39 68.14 66.57
C ARG A 45 94.51 67.10 67.67
N SER A 46 93.44 66.92 68.45
CA SER A 46 93.35 65.96 69.56
C SER A 46 93.19 64.52 69.05
N GLN A 47 93.57 63.55 69.89
CA GLN A 47 93.24 62.14 69.66
C GLN A 47 91.72 61.91 69.64
N SER A 48 90.96 62.66 70.46
CA SER A 48 89.50 62.56 70.49
C SER A 48 88.85 62.99 69.16
N ASP A 49 89.40 64.02 68.49
CA ASP A 49 88.92 64.45 67.17
C ASP A 49 89.16 63.37 66.10
N LEU A 50 90.30 62.68 66.18
CA LEU A 50 90.67 61.59 65.28
C LEU A 50 89.75 60.37 65.46
N GLU A 51 89.43 60.02 66.71
CA GLU A 51 88.50 58.94 67.01
C GLU A 51 87.06 59.26 66.58
N ALA A 52 86.62 60.51 66.74
CA ALA A 52 85.30 60.96 66.27
C ALA A 52 85.17 60.85 64.73
N GLU A 53 86.16 61.31 63.96
CA GLU A 53 86.14 61.14 62.49
C GLU A 53 86.29 59.68 62.07
N ARG A 54 87.04 58.85 62.82
CA ARG A 54 87.08 57.40 62.59
C ARG A 54 85.70 56.77 62.76
N ILE A 55 84.99 57.10 63.83
CA ILE A 55 83.63 56.59 64.10
C ILE A 55 82.68 57.04 62.99
N ALA A 56 82.73 58.31 62.58
CA ALA A 56 81.91 58.85 61.49
C ALA A 56 82.21 58.18 60.13
N MET A 57 83.48 57.85 59.84
CA MET A 57 83.84 57.05 58.67
C MET A 57 83.26 55.65 58.76
N THR A 58 83.44 54.95 59.88
CA THR A 58 82.91 53.58 60.04
C THR A 58 81.38 53.52 59.99
N GLN A 59 80.70 54.56 60.48
CA GLN A 59 79.24 54.67 60.36
C GLN A 59 78.84 54.80 58.88
N ALA A 60 79.48 55.70 58.12
CA ALA A 60 79.21 55.85 56.69
C ALA A 60 79.52 54.55 55.89
N GLU A 61 80.54 53.79 56.31
CA GLU A 61 80.87 52.49 55.70
C GLU A 61 79.80 51.42 55.99
N ILE A 62 79.27 51.38 57.22
CA ILE A 62 78.16 50.50 57.60
C ILE A 62 76.89 50.88 56.83
N GLU A 63 76.57 52.17 56.74
CA GLU A 63 75.41 52.65 55.98
C GLU A 63 75.50 52.28 54.48
N LEU A 64 76.68 52.43 53.86
CA LEU A 64 76.91 51.97 52.49
C LEU A 64 76.77 50.44 52.37
N ARG A 65 77.28 49.69 53.34
CA ARG A 65 77.21 48.22 53.36
C ARG A 65 75.76 47.73 53.45
N VAL A 66 74.92 48.39 54.25
CA VAL A 66 73.48 48.10 54.35
C VAL A 66 72.80 48.28 53.00
N GLU A 67 73.01 49.39 52.29
CA GLU A 67 72.36 49.61 50.99
C GLU A 67 72.85 48.64 49.89
N ARG A 68 74.13 48.25 49.93
CA ARG A 68 74.67 47.20 49.03
C ARG A 68 74.05 45.83 49.31
N GLU A 69 73.81 45.47 50.57
CA GLU A 69 73.10 44.24 50.91
C GLU A 69 71.59 44.34 50.60
N ASN A 70 70.96 45.51 50.73
CA ASN A 70 69.58 45.75 50.26
C ASN A 70 69.44 45.45 48.76
N LEU A 71 70.35 45.97 47.92
CA LEU A 71 70.39 45.66 46.49
C LEU A 71 70.57 44.16 46.25
N ARG A 72 71.51 43.52 46.98
CA ARG A 72 71.77 42.08 46.85
C ARG A 72 70.56 41.23 47.20
N VAL A 73 69.81 41.60 48.25
CA VAL A 73 68.58 40.93 48.66
C VAL A 73 67.48 41.11 47.61
N LEU A 74 67.30 42.32 47.09
CA LEU A 74 66.37 42.60 46.00
C LEU A 74 66.66 41.74 44.75
N GLU A 75 67.90 41.76 44.26
CA GLU A 75 68.31 41.06 43.03
C GLU A 75 68.37 39.53 43.15
N ASN A 76 68.71 38.99 44.34
CA ASN A 76 68.91 37.54 44.48
C ASN A 76 67.74 36.79 45.11
N PHE A 77 66.91 37.46 45.91
CA PHE A 77 65.85 36.80 46.68
C PHE A 77 64.47 37.39 46.38
N THR A 78 64.27 38.69 46.63
CA THR A 78 62.93 39.32 46.54
C THR A 78 62.37 39.25 45.11
N SER A 79 63.16 39.69 44.13
CA SER A 79 62.79 39.63 42.71
C SER A 79 62.51 38.22 42.22
N LYS A 80 63.44 37.28 42.46
CA LYS A 80 63.31 35.88 42.02
C LYS A 80 62.15 35.16 42.69
N ARG A 81 61.78 35.52 43.93
CA ARG A 81 60.57 35.02 44.59
C ARG A 81 59.32 35.56 43.91
N MET A 82 59.23 36.90 43.78
CA MET A 82 58.05 37.58 43.21
C MET A 82 57.77 37.17 41.76
N ILE A 83 58.82 37.00 40.95
CA ILE A 83 58.68 36.52 39.56
C ILE A 83 58.06 35.12 39.53
N ARG A 84 58.57 34.17 40.34
CA ARG A 84 58.03 32.79 40.40
C ARG A 84 56.59 32.74 40.92
N GLU A 85 56.26 33.61 41.87
CA GLU A 85 54.92 33.75 42.44
C GLU A 85 53.94 34.22 41.34
N LEU A 86 54.26 35.32 40.64
CA LEU A 86 53.48 35.82 39.52
C LEU A 86 53.42 34.85 38.32
N GLU A 87 54.47 34.07 38.06
CA GLU A 87 54.49 33.02 37.03
C GLU A 87 53.60 31.82 37.42
N ALA A 88 53.57 31.45 38.71
CA ALA A 88 52.69 30.41 39.23
C ALA A 88 51.22 30.84 39.13
N ASP A 89 50.89 32.05 39.61
CA ASP A 89 49.55 32.65 39.53
C ASP A 89 49.06 32.73 38.07
N ALA A 90 49.91 33.22 37.15
CA ALA A 90 49.58 33.28 35.73
C ALA A 90 49.33 31.89 35.13
N THR A 91 50.12 30.89 35.53
CA THR A 91 49.94 29.49 35.10
C THR A 91 48.64 28.90 35.64
N GLU A 92 48.26 29.21 36.88
CA GLU A 92 47.00 28.78 37.49
C GLU A 92 45.79 29.43 36.81
N LEU A 93 45.81 30.75 36.58
CA LEU A 93 44.77 31.48 35.86
C LEU A 93 44.58 30.95 34.42
N VAL A 94 45.65 30.60 33.71
CA VAL A 94 45.55 29.96 32.38
C VAL A 94 44.89 28.58 32.46
N ARG A 95 45.25 27.76 33.46
CA ARG A 95 44.63 26.44 33.68
C ARG A 95 43.15 26.56 34.04
N GLU A 96 42.78 27.53 34.86
CA GLU A 96 41.38 27.81 35.20
C GLU A 96 40.60 28.30 33.97
N GLN A 97 41.16 29.23 33.20
CA GLN A 97 40.55 29.70 31.95
C GLN A 97 40.30 28.54 30.98
N ASP A 98 41.27 27.62 30.81
CA ASP A 98 41.12 26.46 29.94
C ASP A 98 40.12 25.42 30.50
N ARG A 99 40.05 25.25 31.82
CA ARG A 99 39.00 24.44 32.46
C ARG A 99 37.61 25.01 32.18
N VAL A 100 37.43 26.32 32.35
CA VAL A 100 36.17 27.02 32.07
C VAL A 100 35.81 26.90 30.60
N LYS A 101 36.72 27.18 29.66
CA LYS A 101 36.50 27.00 28.21
C LYS A 101 36.06 25.59 27.85
N ARG A 102 36.70 24.55 28.42
CA ARG A 102 36.31 23.15 28.17
C ARG A 102 34.91 22.85 28.72
N GLN A 103 34.61 23.36 29.91
CA GLN A 103 33.29 23.20 30.53
C GLN A 103 32.18 23.94 29.74
N THR A 104 32.43 25.16 29.26
CA THR A 104 31.47 25.90 28.42
C THR A 104 31.28 25.23 27.07
N ASN A 105 32.35 24.74 26.43
CA ASN A 105 32.23 24.05 25.14
C ASN A 105 31.46 22.73 25.27
N ALA A 106 31.69 21.97 26.35
CA ALA A 106 30.91 20.77 26.64
C ALA A 106 29.44 21.09 26.95
N ALA A 107 29.17 22.16 27.70
CA ALA A 107 27.80 22.61 28.00
C ALA A 107 27.05 23.10 26.74
N MET A 108 27.72 23.86 25.87
CA MET A 108 27.18 24.31 24.58
C MET A 108 26.87 23.11 23.67
N SER A 109 27.83 22.19 23.50
CA SER A 109 27.62 20.99 22.68
C SER A 109 26.48 20.10 23.21
N LYS A 110 26.32 20.01 24.54
CA LYS A 110 25.17 19.31 25.16
C LYS A 110 23.85 20.03 24.88
N ALA A 111 23.80 21.35 25.09
CA ALA A 111 22.59 22.14 24.86
C ALA A 111 22.15 22.14 23.38
N GLU A 112 23.10 22.15 22.45
CA GLU A 112 22.83 22.08 21.01
C GLU A 112 22.34 20.69 20.60
N ALA A 113 22.90 19.61 21.15
CA ALA A 113 22.38 18.25 20.96
C ALA A 113 20.97 18.08 21.56
N GLU A 114 20.67 18.67 22.72
CA GLU A 114 19.34 18.67 23.34
C GLU A 114 18.33 19.47 22.51
N TYR A 115 18.73 20.63 21.96
CA TYR A 115 17.92 21.43 21.04
C TYR A 115 17.61 20.67 19.74
N GLU A 116 18.62 20.08 19.10
CA GLU A 116 18.45 19.28 17.88
C GLU A 116 17.55 18.06 18.12
N SER A 117 17.77 17.33 19.22
CA SER A 117 16.87 16.23 19.60
C SER A 117 15.44 16.71 19.79
N SER A 118 15.23 17.84 20.48
CA SER A 118 13.89 18.41 20.71
C SER A 118 13.23 18.86 19.40
N ARG A 119 14.01 19.44 18.47
CA ARG A 119 13.53 19.86 17.15
C ARG A 119 13.08 18.67 16.29
N LEU A 120 13.85 17.58 16.31
CA LEU A 120 13.50 16.34 15.61
C LEU A 120 12.25 15.68 16.22
N THR A 121 12.15 15.63 17.56
CA THR A 121 10.93 15.15 18.24
C THR A 121 9.71 15.99 17.85
N LEU A 122 9.82 17.32 17.85
CA LEU A 122 8.74 18.20 17.42
C LEU A 122 8.32 17.97 15.96
N ALA A 123 9.26 17.67 15.07
CA ALA A 123 8.96 17.36 13.66
C ALA A 123 8.16 16.05 13.52
N VAL A 124 8.56 15.00 14.25
CA VAL A 124 7.86 13.70 14.26
C VAL A 124 6.45 13.83 14.86
N GLU A 125 6.30 14.55 15.97
CA GLU A 125 4.98 14.76 16.59
C GLU A 125 4.05 15.64 15.73
N LYS A 126 4.58 16.64 15.01
CA LYS A 126 3.81 17.39 14.02
C LYS A 126 3.33 16.51 12.87
N GLN A 127 4.19 15.66 12.33
CA GLN A 127 3.80 14.73 11.26
C GLN A 127 2.71 13.76 11.75
N ARG A 128 2.85 13.20 12.97
CA ARG A 128 1.82 12.36 13.59
C ARG A 128 0.50 13.11 13.74
N TYR A 129 0.52 14.36 14.18
CA TYR A 129 -0.66 15.20 14.31
C TYR A 129 -1.36 15.44 12.96
N GLU A 130 -0.61 15.74 11.89
CA GLU A 130 -1.17 15.87 10.54
C GLU A 130 -1.77 14.56 10.01
N ASP A 131 -1.14 13.42 10.27
CA ASP A 131 -1.66 12.11 9.88
C ASP A 131 -2.91 11.73 10.69
N TRP A 132 -3.00 12.13 11.96
CA TRP A 132 -4.20 11.98 12.78
C TRP A 132 -5.35 12.87 12.29
N LEU A 133 -5.08 14.12 11.87
CA LEU A 133 -6.09 14.98 11.25
C LEU A 133 -6.67 14.35 9.98
N LYS A 134 -5.83 13.79 9.10
CA LYS A 134 -6.26 13.04 7.90
C LYS A 134 -7.10 11.81 8.27
N GLN A 135 -6.72 11.08 9.32
CA GLN A 135 -7.50 9.93 9.80
C GLN A 135 -8.88 10.35 10.33
N ILE A 136 -8.98 11.45 11.07
CA ILE A 136 -10.25 12.00 11.55
C ILE A 136 -11.14 12.45 10.38
N GLU A 137 -10.57 13.07 9.34
CA GLU A 137 -11.31 13.41 8.11
C GLU A 137 -11.85 12.15 7.42
N LEU A 138 -11.04 11.10 7.31
CA LEU A 138 -11.43 9.80 6.73
C LEU A 138 -12.47 9.03 7.56
N CYS A 139 -12.68 9.36 8.84
CA CYS A 139 -13.81 8.83 9.61
C CYS A 139 -15.18 9.30 9.08
N VAL A 140 -15.23 10.41 8.33
CA VAL A 140 -16.46 10.92 7.70
C VAL A 140 -16.49 10.51 6.23
N MET A 141 -17.00 9.31 5.97
CA MET A 141 -17.15 8.80 4.60
C MET A 141 -18.21 9.61 3.83
N ARG A 142 -17.78 10.30 2.77
CA ARG A 142 -18.66 11.03 1.84
C ARG A 142 -18.88 10.21 0.57
N ALA A 143 -20.06 10.34 -0.03
CA ALA A 143 -20.34 9.75 -1.33
C ALA A 143 -19.49 10.46 -2.42
N PRO A 144 -18.77 9.74 -3.30
CA PRO A 144 -18.01 10.34 -4.39
C PRO A 144 -18.89 10.81 -5.56
N GLN A 145 -20.13 10.35 -5.63
CA GLN A 145 -21.12 10.68 -6.64
C GLN A 145 -22.53 10.54 -6.07
N ASP A 146 -23.49 11.27 -6.64
CA ASP A 146 -24.90 11.11 -6.32
C ASP A 146 -25.43 9.75 -6.83
N GLY A 147 -26.42 9.18 -6.15
CA GLY A 147 -27.03 7.91 -6.55
C GLY A 147 -27.66 7.14 -5.40
N GLN A 148 -28.09 5.91 -5.66
CA GLN A 148 -28.64 5.03 -4.65
C GLN A 148 -27.53 4.36 -3.83
N ILE A 149 -27.70 4.30 -2.52
CA ILE A 149 -26.82 3.57 -1.60
C ILE A 149 -27.32 2.13 -1.45
N VAL A 150 -26.45 1.15 -1.73
CA VAL A 150 -26.69 -0.27 -1.46
C VAL A 150 -25.65 -0.75 -0.46
N TYR A 151 -26.08 -1.18 0.73
CA TYR A 151 -25.17 -1.79 1.70
C TYR A 151 -24.51 -3.03 1.14
N ALA A 152 -23.21 -3.21 1.38
CA ALA A 152 -22.43 -4.34 0.88
C ALA A 152 -22.65 -5.62 1.72
N ASN A 153 -23.87 -5.84 2.20
CA ASN A 153 -24.26 -7.01 2.98
C ASN A 153 -24.25 -8.25 2.08
N SER A 154 -23.19 -9.05 2.21
CA SER A 154 -22.93 -10.22 1.39
C SER A 154 -23.37 -11.48 2.14
N ASN A 155 -24.58 -11.96 1.84
CA ASN A 155 -25.15 -13.19 2.39
C ASN A 155 -24.61 -14.44 1.66
N ALA A 156 -23.30 -14.52 1.43
CA ALA A 156 -22.68 -15.40 0.44
C ALA A 156 -21.67 -16.43 0.99
N SER A 157 -21.96 -17.10 2.11
CA SER A 157 -21.40 -18.45 2.35
C SER A 157 -22.46 -19.55 2.25
N ARG A 158 -22.44 -20.28 1.13
CA ARG A 158 -23.10 -21.60 1.00
C ARG A 158 -22.45 -22.70 1.86
N ARG A 159 -21.66 -22.34 2.88
CA ARG A 159 -20.80 -23.25 3.65
C ARG A 159 -20.60 -22.81 5.12
N GLY A 160 -21.63 -22.22 5.72
CA GLY A 160 -21.77 -22.07 7.18
C GLY A 160 -20.68 -21.30 7.93
N SER A 161 -19.81 -20.58 7.23
CA SER A 161 -18.64 -19.90 7.81
C SER A 161 -18.21 -18.69 6.97
N SER A 162 -19.14 -17.74 6.83
CA SER A 162 -18.80 -16.33 6.66
C SER A 162 -19.95 -15.48 7.23
N THR A 163 -19.84 -15.16 8.52
CA THR A 163 -20.51 -13.97 9.04
C THR A 163 -19.75 -12.76 8.49
N GLU A 164 -19.95 -12.43 7.21
CA GLU A 164 -19.55 -11.11 6.72
C GLU A 164 -20.45 -10.11 7.45
N ALA A 165 -19.82 -9.26 8.26
CA ALA A 165 -20.54 -8.44 9.22
C ALA A 165 -21.53 -7.51 8.50
N GLU A 166 -22.82 -7.70 8.76
CA GLU A 166 -23.86 -6.76 8.34
C GLU A 166 -23.50 -5.36 8.83
N ILE A 167 -23.62 -4.37 7.95
CA ILE A 167 -23.32 -2.98 8.31
C ILE A 167 -24.52 -2.40 9.07
N TYR A 168 -24.34 -2.17 10.36
CA TYR A 168 -25.31 -1.48 11.23
C TYR A 168 -24.61 -0.51 12.19
N GLN A 169 -25.38 0.35 12.85
CA GLN A 169 -24.83 1.34 13.79
C GLN A 169 -24.13 0.65 14.97
N GLY A 170 -22.84 0.92 15.15
CA GLY A 170 -22.01 0.28 16.17
C GLY A 170 -21.33 -1.03 15.75
N ALA A 171 -21.52 -1.48 14.50
CA ALA A 171 -20.76 -2.61 13.95
C ALA A 171 -19.28 -2.26 13.78
N THR A 172 -18.38 -3.20 14.13
CA THR A 172 -16.94 -3.07 13.90
C THR A 172 -16.63 -3.34 12.42
N VAL A 173 -15.98 -2.37 11.76
CA VAL A 173 -15.47 -2.52 10.39
C VAL A 173 -13.95 -2.71 10.38
N ARG A 174 -13.43 -3.42 9.37
CA ARG A 174 -11.98 -3.60 9.15
C ARG A 174 -11.48 -2.81 7.93
N GLU A 175 -10.17 -2.57 7.85
CA GLU A 175 -9.55 -1.94 6.69
C GLU A 175 -9.92 -2.72 5.40
N ARG A 176 -10.23 -1.99 4.33
CA ARG A 176 -10.62 -2.52 2.99
C ARG A 176 -11.88 -3.38 2.97
N GLN A 177 -12.68 -3.39 4.03
CA GLN A 177 -14.03 -3.94 3.98
C GLN A 177 -14.92 -3.10 3.05
N ALA A 178 -15.65 -3.75 2.15
CA ALA A 178 -16.72 -3.08 1.41
C ALA A 178 -17.88 -2.78 2.38
N ILE A 179 -18.29 -1.52 2.47
CA ILE A 179 -19.37 -1.07 3.37
C ILE A 179 -20.63 -0.72 2.56
N VAL A 180 -20.45 0.05 1.49
CA VAL A 180 -21.50 0.54 0.59
C VAL A 180 -21.04 0.39 -0.86
N LYS A 181 -21.99 0.14 -1.76
CA LYS A 181 -21.86 0.27 -3.21
C LYS A 181 -22.82 1.37 -3.69
N ILE A 182 -22.36 2.21 -4.61
CA ILE A 182 -23.18 3.23 -5.27
C ILE A 182 -23.21 2.88 -6.77
N PRO A 183 -24.19 2.09 -7.24
CA PRO A 183 -24.33 1.78 -8.66
C PRO A 183 -24.63 3.05 -9.47
N ASP A 184 -23.88 3.23 -10.55
CA ASP A 184 -24.20 4.21 -11.60
C ASP A 184 -25.33 3.64 -12.47
N MET A 185 -26.51 4.27 -12.44
CA MET A 185 -27.67 3.87 -13.23
C MET A 185 -27.69 4.50 -14.64
N THR A 186 -26.81 5.47 -14.92
CA THR A 186 -26.78 6.16 -16.22
C THR A 186 -26.19 5.31 -17.34
N ARG A 187 -25.37 4.32 -17.00
CA ARG A 187 -24.66 3.44 -17.93
C ARG A 187 -24.86 1.99 -17.52
N MET A 188 -26.03 1.45 -17.85
CA MET A 188 -26.29 0.02 -17.68
C MET A 188 -25.78 -0.80 -18.85
N LYS A 189 -25.26 -1.98 -18.50
CA LYS A 189 -24.83 -3.03 -19.41
C LYS A 189 -25.44 -4.35 -18.96
N ILE A 190 -25.59 -5.28 -19.89
CA ILE A 190 -26.03 -6.65 -19.60
C ILE A 190 -24.80 -7.55 -19.70
N ASP A 191 -24.51 -8.27 -18.61
CA ASP A 191 -23.50 -9.33 -18.57
C ASP A 191 -24.14 -10.66 -18.96
N ALA A 192 -24.25 -10.89 -20.26
CA ALA A 192 -24.79 -12.10 -20.85
C ALA A 192 -23.80 -13.27 -20.77
N LYS A 193 -24.33 -14.50 -20.72
CA LYS A 193 -23.55 -15.74 -20.79
C LYS A 193 -24.00 -16.56 -21.98
N ILE A 194 -23.05 -16.91 -22.85
CA ILE A 194 -23.35 -17.52 -24.14
C ILE A 194 -22.52 -18.79 -24.32
N HIS A 195 -23.16 -19.87 -24.74
CA HIS A 195 -22.54 -21.17 -24.91
C HIS A 195 -21.49 -21.18 -26.04
N GLU A 196 -20.39 -21.94 -25.87
CA GLU A 196 -19.29 -22.06 -26.86
C GLU A 196 -19.78 -22.39 -28.28
N SER A 197 -20.89 -23.11 -28.44
CA SER A 197 -21.45 -23.44 -29.76
C SER A 197 -22.07 -22.26 -30.52
N LYS A 198 -22.29 -21.11 -29.87
CA LYS A 198 -22.88 -19.89 -30.47
C LYS A 198 -21.91 -18.72 -30.53
N ILE A 199 -20.81 -18.76 -29.76
CA ILE A 199 -19.83 -17.66 -29.68
C ILE A 199 -19.20 -17.30 -31.04
N SER A 200 -19.07 -18.27 -31.95
CA SER A 200 -18.52 -18.09 -33.30
C SER A 200 -19.43 -17.33 -34.27
N GLN A 201 -20.68 -17.09 -33.89
CA GLN A 201 -21.67 -16.32 -34.67
C GLN A 201 -21.74 -14.85 -34.24
N LEU A 202 -21.04 -14.50 -33.15
CA LEU A 202 -21.10 -13.18 -32.53
C LEU A 202 -19.94 -12.29 -32.97
N ALA A 203 -20.25 -11.01 -33.18
CA ALA A 203 -19.31 -9.96 -33.53
C ALA A 203 -19.59 -8.69 -32.72
N LEU A 204 -18.58 -7.86 -32.53
CA LEU A 204 -18.73 -6.54 -31.89
C LEU A 204 -19.60 -5.63 -32.76
N GLY A 205 -20.49 -4.86 -32.13
CA GLY A 205 -21.42 -3.97 -32.81
C GLY A 205 -22.63 -4.64 -33.47
N GLN A 206 -22.87 -5.93 -33.25
CA GLN A 206 -24.16 -6.54 -33.60
C GLN A 206 -25.29 -5.95 -32.74
N GLU A 207 -26.43 -5.70 -33.38
CA GLU A 207 -27.64 -5.22 -32.72
C GLU A 207 -28.27 -6.33 -31.86
N VAL A 208 -28.78 -5.93 -30.70
CA VAL A 208 -29.41 -6.81 -29.72
C VAL A 208 -30.75 -6.24 -29.29
N ILE A 209 -31.81 -7.05 -29.43
CA ILE A 209 -33.12 -6.79 -28.84
C ILE A 209 -33.15 -7.42 -27.45
N ILE A 210 -33.60 -6.67 -26.46
CA ILE A 210 -33.54 -7.02 -25.03
C ILE A 210 -34.96 -6.92 -24.46
N ARG A 211 -35.40 -7.96 -23.74
CA ARG A 211 -36.69 -7.98 -23.02
C ARG A 211 -36.41 -8.24 -21.54
N ALA A 212 -36.84 -7.32 -20.67
CA ALA A 212 -36.60 -7.43 -19.23
C ALA A 212 -37.81 -8.06 -18.51
N ASP A 213 -37.57 -9.08 -17.68
CA ASP A 213 -38.63 -9.82 -16.96
C ASP A 213 -39.54 -8.91 -16.12
N ALA A 214 -39.00 -7.79 -15.64
CA ALA A 214 -39.72 -6.85 -14.79
C ALA A 214 -40.70 -5.93 -15.54
N GLN A 215 -40.61 -5.83 -16.86
CA GLN A 215 -41.45 -4.96 -17.69
C GLN A 215 -41.96 -5.72 -18.93
N PRO A 216 -42.98 -6.59 -18.78
CA PRO A 216 -43.47 -7.43 -19.86
C PRO A 216 -44.00 -6.60 -21.03
N GLY A 217 -43.39 -6.76 -22.22
CA GLY A 217 -43.83 -6.14 -23.46
C GLY A 217 -43.08 -4.88 -23.89
N GLU A 218 -42.08 -4.41 -23.13
CA GLU A 218 -41.15 -3.38 -23.61
C GLU A 218 -39.86 -4.01 -24.14
N GLU A 219 -39.52 -3.63 -25.37
CA GLU A 219 -38.26 -4.00 -26.03
C GLU A 219 -37.25 -2.85 -25.91
N PHE A 220 -36.04 -3.22 -25.51
CA PHE A 220 -34.88 -2.33 -25.41
C PHE A 220 -33.86 -2.73 -26.48
N HIS A 221 -33.12 -1.75 -26.98
CA HIS A 221 -32.10 -1.94 -28.01
C HIS A 221 -30.71 -1.80 -27.39
N GLY A 222 -29.77 -2.58 -27.91
CA GLY A 222 -28.39 -2.56 -27.49
C GLY A 222 -27.43 -3.05 -28.56
N GLU A 223 -26.13 -2.97 -28.24
CA GLU A 223 -25.04 -3.43 -29.10
C GLU A 223 -24.09 -4.34 -28.32
N VAL A 224 -23.53 -5.36 -29.01
CA VAL A 224 -22.48 -6.21 -28.45
C VAL A 224 -21.19 -5.40 -28.28
N SER A 225 -20.88 -4.99 -27.05
CA SER A 225 -19.78 -4.08 -26.75
C SER A 225 -18.47 -4.78 -26.40
N ALA A 226 -18.52 -5.99 -25.83
CA ALA A 226 -17.33 -6.81 -25.59
C ALA A 226 -17.67 -8.31 -25.57
N ILE A 227 -16.77 -9.12 -26.12
CA ILE A 227 -16.84 -10.59 -26.07
C ILE A 227 -15.60 -11.06 -25.30
N SER A 228 -15.79 -11.80 -24.20
CA SER A 228 -14.66 -12.39 -23.47
C SER A 228 -13.93 -13.41 -24.35
N SER A 229 -12.61 -13.33 -24.41
CA SER A 229 -11.76 -14.31 -25.08
C SER A 229 -11.52 -15.59 -24.26
N VAL A 230 -11.92 -15.58 -22.98
CA VAL A 230 -11.75 -16.70 -22.04
C VAL A 230 -13.13 -17.15 -21.56
N PRO A 231 -13.45 -18.46 -21.57
CA PRO A 231 -14.69 -18.96 -21.01
C PRO A 231 -14.71 -18.80 -19.49
N LEU A 232 -15.90 -18.55 -18.94
CA LEU A 232 -16.15 -18.60 -17.52
C LEU A 232 -15.84 -20.01 -16.99
N SER A 233 -15.15 -20.08 -15.85
CA SER A 233 -14.90 -21.36 -15.19
C SER A 233 -16.21 -21.94 -14.67
N GLY A 234 -16.62 -23.11 -15.19
CA GLY A 234 -17.85 -23.78 -14.81
C GLY A 234 -17.93 -24.02 -13.29
N SER A 235 -19.06 -23.65 -12.69
CA SER A 235 -19.32 -23.90 -11.27
C SER A 235 -19.90 -25.29 -11.06
N PHE A 236 -19.41 -26.01 -10.05
CA PHE A 236 -19.95 -27.33 -9.64
C PHE A 236 -21.48 -27.25 -9.51
N PRO A 237 -22.27 -28.15 -10.14
CA PRO A 237 -21.86 -29.43 -10.76
C PRO A 237 -21.60 -29.40 -12.28
N ASN A 238 -21.77 -28.27 -12.97
CA ASN A 238 -21.79 -28.22 -14.44
C ASN A 238 -20.42 -27.85 -15.04
N TYR A 239 -19.43 -28.73 -14.90
CA TYR A 239 -18.07 -28.47 -15.41
C TYR A 239 -17.91 -28.52 -16.94
N ASP A 240 -18.82 -29.20 -17.64
CA ASP A 240 -18.72 -29.45 -19.09
C ASP A 240 -19.34 -28.32 -19.94
N ILE A 241 -20.02 -27.36 -19.30
CA ILE A 241 -20.65 -26.22 -19.97
C ILE A 241 -19.67 -25.05 -20.01
N LYS A 242 -19.10 -24.79 -21.18
CA LYS A 242 -18.29 -23.58 -21.42
C LYS A 242 -19.18 -22.43 -21.86
N GLU A 243 -19.33 -21.46 -20.96
CA GLU A 243 -20.02 -20.20 -21.22
C GLU A 243 -18.98 -19.08 -21.40
N TYR A 244 -19.13 -18.25 -22.42
CA TYR A 244 -18.35 -17.02 -22.58
C TYR A 244 -19.20 -15.84 -22.08
N GLN A 245 -18.57 -14.91 -21.36
CA GLN A 245 -19.22 -13.68 -20.94
C GLN A 245 -19.22 -12.69 -22.12
N VAL A 246 -20.38 -12.12 -22.41
CA VAL A 246 -20.56 -11.08 -23.43
C VAL A 246 -21.20 -9.88 -22.75
N ALA A 247 -20.59 -8.70 -22.92
CA ALA A 247 -21.15 -7.44 -22.47
C ALA A 247 -21.95 -6.80 -23.60
N ILE A 248 -23.17 -6.39 -23.28
CA ILE A 248 -24.09 -5.72 -24.20
C ILE A 248 -24.40 -4.35 -23.60
N ASN A 249 -24.14 -3.28 -24.36
CA ASN A 249 -24.48 -1.92 -23.94
C ASN A 249 -25.90 -1.60 -24.42
N LEU A 250 -26.70 -0.93 -23.58
CA LEU A 250 -28.00 -0.39 -24.00
C LEU A 250 -27.78 0.89 -24.84
N THR A 251 -28.40 0.97 -26.01
CA THR A 251 -28.35 2.12 -26.92
C THR A 251 -29.57 3.04 -26.80
N ASP A 252 -30.60 2.59 -26.07
CA ASP A 252 -31.79 3.37 -25.76
C ASP A 252 -31.51 4.67 -24.98
N PRO A 253 -32.40 5.69 -25.08
CA PRO A 253 -32.28 6.92 -24.32
C PRO A 253 -32.17 6.68 -22.80
N PRO A 254 -31.35 7.46 -22.06
CA PRO A 254 -31.16 7.28 -20.62
C PRO A 254 -32.46 7.27 -19.79
N GLU A 255 -33.49 7.98 -20.24
CA GLU A 255 -34.82 8.00 -19.61
C GLU A 255 -35.49 6.62 -19.65
N ARG A 256 -35.49 5.93 -20.80
CA ARG A 256 -35.99 4.55 -20.93
C ARG A 256 -35.14 3.59 -20.12
N VAL A 257 -33.81 3.71 -20.26
CA VAL A 257 -32.84 2.86 -19.54
C VAL A 257 -33.04 2.97 -18.02
N SER A 258 -33.32 4.16 -17.48
CA SER A 258 -33.53 4.39 -16.03
C SER A 258 -34.71 3.64 -15.39
N LEU A 259 -35.63 3.10 -16.19
CA LEU A 259 -36.72 2.24 -15.72
C LEU A 259 -36.22 0.86 -15.27
N LEU A 260 -35.11 0.39 -15.87
CA LEU A 260 -34.48 -0.88 -15.51
C LEU A 260 -33.73 -0.74 -14.18
N ARG A 261 -33.79 -1.79 -13.35
CA ARG A 261 -33.06 -1.84 -12.08
C ARG A 261 -31.82 -2.73 -12.21
N PRO A 262 -30.67 -2.33 -11.64
CA PRO A 262 -29.50 -3.21 -11.57
C PRO A 262 -29.82 -4.53 -10.86
N GLY A 263 -29.40 -5.65 -11.45
CA GLY A 263 -29.61 -6.99 -10.89
C GLY A 263 -30.92 -7.69 -11.32
N LEU A 264 -31.67 -7.11 -12.26
CA LEU A 264 -32.76 -7.81 -12.94
C LEU A 264 -32.24 -8.87 -13.92
N SER A 265 -33.05 -9.90 -14.15
CA SER A 265 -32.93 -10.81 -15.29
C SER A 265 -33.51 -10.17 -16.56
N ALA A 266 -32.93 -10.51 -17.71
CA ALA A 266 -33.42 -10.13 -19.02
C ALA A 266 -33.11 -11.22 -20.04
N GLU A 267 -34.02 -11.42 -20.98
CA GLU A 267 -33.82 -12.17 -22.21
C GLU A 267 -33.25 -11.26 -23.30
N PHE A 268 -32.50 -11.83 -24.25
CA PHE A 268 -31.90 -11.07 -25.34
C PHE A 268 -31.82 -11.90 -26.62
N GLU A 269 -32.07 -11.24 -27.75
CA GLU A 269 -31.98 -11.78 -29.11
C GLU A 269 -30.91 -10.99 -29.86
N VAL A 270 -29.82 -11.64 -30.27
CA VAL A 270 -28.76 -10.99 -31.05
C VAL A 270 -29.03 -11.18 -32.54
N ILE A 271 -29.07 -10.08 -33.30
CA ILE A 271 -29.25 -10.10 -34.74
C ILE A 271 -27.90 -10.49 -35.37
N VAL A 272 -27.74 -11.78 -35.66
CA VAL A 272 -26.51 -12.34 -36.26
C VAL A 272 -26.34 -11.86 -37.70
N GLU A 273 -27.44 -11.78 -38.45
CA GLU A 273 -27.49 -11.40 -39.86
C GLU A 273 -28.94 -11.05 -40.23
N ASP A 274 -29.13 -9.91 -40.89
CA ASP A 274 -30.40 -9.54 -41.51
C ASP A 274 -30.30 -9.68 -43.04
N ARG A 275 -31.39 -10.10 -43.68
CA ARG A 275 -31.50 -10.31 -45.13
C ARG A 275 -32.86 -9.84 -45.62
N THR A 276 -32.88 -8.71 -46.32
CA THR A 276 -34.05 -8.23 -47.06
C THR A 276 -34.21 -8.96 -48.40
N ASP A 277 -35.43 -8.97 -48.94
CA ASP A 277 -35.78 -9.50 -50.27
C ASP A 277 -35.42 -10.98 -50.54
N VAL A 278 -35.46 -11.83 -49.50
CA VAL A 278 -35.26 -13.28 -49.62
C VAL A 278 -36.60 -14.04 -49.68
N LEU A 279 -36.67 -15.06 -50.56
CA LEU A 279 -37.78 -16.01 -50.54
C LEU A 279 -37.58 -17.00 -49.39
N GLN A 280 -38.51 -17.04 -48.45
CA GLN A 280 -38.51 -17.98 -47.33
C GLN A 280 -39.75 -18.87 -47.36
N ILE A 281 -39.60 -20.10 -46.88
CA ILE A 281 -40.72 -20.99 -46.57
C ILE A 281 -40.54 -21.59 -45.16
N PRO A 282 -41.62 -21.97 -44.46
CA PRO A 282 -41.51 -22.59 -43.14
C PRO A 282 -40.66 -23.85 -43.18
N LEU A 283 -39.78 -24.05 -42.19
CA LEU A 283 -38.91 -25.24 -42.08
C LEU A 283 -39.69 -26.56 -42.18
N GLN A 284 -40.92 -26.58 -41.67
CA GLN A 284 -41.82 -27.74 -41.72
C GLN A 284 -42.28 -28.13 -43.14
N SER A 285 -42.09 -27.26 -44.13
CA SER A 285 -42.41 -27.51 -45.55
C SER A 285 -41.29 -28.19 -46.32
N ILE A 286 -40.09 -28.29 -45.74
CA ILE A 286 -38.92 -28.92 -46.38
C ILE A 286 -38.67 -30.32 -45.83
N VAL A 287 -38.40 -31.25 -46.75
CA VAL A 287 -37.93 -32.60 -46.41
C VAL A 287 -36.52 -32.78 -46.96
N GLN A 288 -35.55 -32.94 -46.05
CA GLN A 288 -34.22 -33.40 -46.42
C GLN A 288 -34.25 -34.91 -46.69
N ILE A 289 -33.77 -35.31 -47.87
CA ILE A 289 -33.59 -36.71 -48.29
C ILE A 289 -32.13 -36.85 -48.75
N GLY A 290 -31.31 -37.54 -47.95
CA GLY A 290 -29.87 -37.62 -48.19
C GLY A 290 -29.18 -36.25 -48.10
N ARG A 291 -28.55 -35.82 -49.20
CA ARG A 291 -27.90 -34.50 -49.31
C ARG A 291 -28.79 -33.41 -49.94
N ASP A 292 -29.97 -33.80 -50.43
CA ASP A 292 -30.86 -32.93 -51.18
C ASP A 292 -32.08 -32.52 -50.33
N TYR A 293 -32.59 -31.33 -50.60
CA TYR A 293 -33.79 -30.79 -49.97
C TYR A 293 -34.93 -30.79 -50.99
N TYR A 294 -36.14 -31.13 -50.53
CA TYR A 294 -37.34 -31.21 -51.35
C TYR A 294 -38.51 -30.46 -50.72
N ALA A 295 -39.28 -29.78 -51.56
CA ALA A 295 -40.56 -29.16 -51.21
C ALA A 295 -41.65 -29.67 -52.16
N TRP A 296 -42.90 -29.73 -51.68
CA TRP A 296 -44.06 -30.10 -52.48
C TRP A 296 -44.86 -28.84 -52.77
N VAL A 297 -44.90 -28.44 -54.04
CA VAL A 297 -45.56 -27.22 -54.52
C VAL A 297 -46.96 -27.55 -55.01
N VAL A 298 -47.95 -26.77 -54.56
CA VAL A 298 -49.34 -26.87 -55.00
C VAL A 298 -49.45 -26.30 -56.41
N THR A 299 -49.90 -27.13 -57.36
CA THR A 299 -50.29 -26.70 -58.71
C THR A 299 -51.75 -27.08 -58.94
N ASP A 300 -52.47 -26.36 -59.82
CA ASP A 300 -53.94 -26.38 -60.00
C ASP A 300 -54.65 -27.76 -60.00
N LYS A 301 -53.95 -28.86 -60.27
CA LYS A 301 -54.51 -30.23 -60.25
C LYS A 301 -53.64 -31.30 -59.58
N LYS A 302 -52.43 -30.99 -59.09
CA LYS A 302 -51.47 -31.95 -58.49
C LYS A 302 -50.48 -31.25 -57.54
N MET A 303 -49.92 -32.02 -56.61
CA MET A 303 -48.71 -31.64 -55.87
C MET A 303 -47.48 -32.04 -56.67
N ASP A 304 -46.56 -31.12 -56.89
CA ASP A 304 -45.31 -31.35 -57.62
C ASP A 304 -44.12 -31.36 -56.65
N ARG A 305 -43.31 -32.42 -56.68
CA ARG A 305 -42.15 -32.58 -55.78
C ARG A 305 -40.92 -31.96 -56.43
N ARG A 306 -40.55 -30.77 -55.98
CA ARG A 306 -39.40 -30.04 -56.50
C ARG A 306 -38.19 -30.17 -55.57
N LYS A 307 -37.02 -30.35 -56.18
CA LYS A 307 -35.73 -30.23 -55.48
C LYS A 307 -35.45 -28.74 -55.27
N VAL A 308 -35.16 -28.36 -54.04
CA VAL A 308 -34.88 -26.96 -53.66
C VAL A 308 -33.43 -26.81 -53.22
N LYS A 309 -32.84 -25.64 -53.50
CA LYS A 309 -31.58 -25.24 -52.89
C LYS A 309 -31.92 -24.31 -51.73
N VAL A 310 -31.51 -24.69 -50.53
CA VAL A 310 -31.74 -23.89 -49.32
C VAL A 310 -30.52 -23.03 -49.00
N GLY A 311 -30.78 -21.86 -48.44
CA GLY A 311 -29.77 -20.94 -47.90
C GLY A 311 -29.67 -21.09 -46.38
N LYS A 312 -29.75 -19.97 -45.67
CA LYS A 312 -29.76 -19.94 -44.19
C LYS A 312 -31.17 -20.17 -43.64
N SER A 313 -31.25 -20.61 -42.38
CA SER A 313 -32.50 -20.83 -41.65
C SER A 313 -32.43 -20.18 -40.28
N ASN A 314 -33.57 -19.66 -39.82
CA ASN A 314 -33.79 -19.33 -38.40
C ASN A 314 -34.54 -20.51 -37.75
N ASP A 315 -35.25 -20.31 -36.63
CA ASP A 315 -35.96 -21.38 -35.92
C ASP A 315 -37.36 -21.71 -36.51
N THR A 316 -37.88 -20.87 -37.41
CA THR A 316 -39.24 -21.04 -38.01
C THR A 316 -39.20 -21.31 -39.52
N ASP A 317 -38.30 -20.64 -40.23
CA ASP A 317 -38.28 -20.48 -41.68
C ASP A 317 -36.87 -20.70 -42.26
N ILE A 318 -36.83 -20.97 -43.56
CA ILE A 318 -35.61 -21.26 -44.30
C ILE A 318 -35.64 -20.59 -45.67
N GLU A 319 -34.53 -19.93 -45.99
CA GLU A 319 -34.26 -19.27 -47.27
C GLU A 319 -34.23 -20.30 -48.41
N VAL A 320 -34.93 -20.01 -49.51
CA VAL A 320 -34.93 -20.83 -50.73
C VAL A 320 -34.26 -20.04 -51.84
N LEU A 321 -33.11 -20.53 -52.30
CA LEU A 321 -32.31 -19.92 -53.36
C LEU A 321 -32.73 -20.39 -54.76
N ASP A 322 -33.37 -21.57 -54.86
CA ASP A 322 -33.77 -22.19 -56.13
C ASP A 322 -34.84 -23.27 -55.89
N GLY A 323 -35.74 -23.48 -56.87
CA GLY A 323 -36.74 -24.55 -56.90
C GLY A 323 -38.17 -24.17 -56.52
N VAL A 324 -38.40 -23.00 -55.91
CA VAL A 324 -39.72 -22.41 -55.62
C VAL A 324 -39.70 -20.93 -56.01
N SER A 325 -40.81 -20.41 -56.52
CA SER A 325 -40.98 -19.00 -56.89
C SER A 325 -41.94 -18.26 -55.94
N GLN A 326 -41.81 -16.94 -55.86
CA GLN A 326 -42.71 -16.10 -55.05
C GLN A 326 -44.17 -16.28 -55.50
N GLY A 327 -45.07 -16.48 -54.54
CA GLY A 327 -46.50 -16.70 -54.78
C GLY A 327 -46.91 -18.17 -55.00
N GLU A 328 -45.96 -19.09 -55.15
CA GLU A 328 -46.27 -20.52 -55.14
C GLU A 328 -46.60 -21.01 -53.72
N GLN A 329 -47.62 -21.86 -53.58
CA GLN A 329 -47.98 -22.46 -52.29
C GLN A 329 -47.19 -23.75 -52.08
N VAL A 330 -46.69 -23.97 -50.86
CA VAL A 330 -45.99 -25.19 -50.45
C VAL A 330 -46.79 -25.98 -49.41
N ALA A 331 -46.70 -27.31 -49.44
CA ALA A 331 -47.37 -28.17 -48.49
C ALA A 331 -46.67 -28.15 -47.11
N MET A 332 -47.39 -27.79 -46.06
CA MET A 332 -46.93 -27.91 -44.68
C MET A 332 -46.83 -29.39 -44.26
N SER A 333 -45.77 -29.77 -43.55
CA SER A 333 -45.50 -31.14 -43.08
C SER A 333 -45.59 -32.24 -44.17
N PRO A 334 -44.81 -32.18 -45.27
CA PRO A 334 -44.90 -33.19 -46.34
C PRO A 334 -44.61 -34.62 -45.87
N ARG A 335 -43.80 -34.82 -44.81
CA ARG A 335 -43.53 -36.13 -44.20
C ARG A 335 -44.80 -36.85 -43.73
N THR A 336 -45.84 -36.12 -43.35
CA THR A 336 -47.13 -36.69 -42.94
C THR A 336 -48.06 -36.93 -44.12
N LEU A 337 -48.08 -36.01 -45.09
CA LEU A 337 -49.01 -36.04 -46.24
C LEU A 337 -48.56 -37.00 -47.36
N PHE A 338 -47.25 -37.19 -47.54
CA PHE A 338 -46.66 -37.99 -48.62
C PHE A 338 -45.74 -39.10 -48.08
N SER A 339 -46.07 -39.68 -46.93
CA SER A 339 -45.22 -40.63 -46.20
C SER A 339 -44.73 -41.80 -47.06
N GLU A 340 -45.60 -42.41 -47.86
CA GLU A 340 -45.22 -43.54 -48.73
C GLU A 340 -44.34 -43.10 -49.91
N GLU A 341 -44.62 -41.93 -50.51
CA GLU A 341 -43.77 -41.39 -51.58
C GLU A 341 -42.35 -41.11 -51.04
N ILE A 342 -42.26 -40.45 -49.89
CA ILE A 342 -41.00 -40.09 -49.21
C ILE A 342 -40.21 -41.34 -48.82
N LYS A 343 -40.83 -42.37 -48.25
CA LYS A 343 -40.16 -43.66 -47.97
C LYS A 343 -39.56 -44.26 -49.24
N THR A 344 -40.33 -44.36 -50.32
CA THR A 344 -39.79 -44.95 -51.58
C THR A 344 -38.69 -44.10 -52.20
N LEU A 345 -38.63 -42.79 -51.94
CA LEU A 345 -37.54 -41.92 -52.34
C LEU A 345 -36.30 -42.10 -51.47
N GLU A 346 -36.47 -42.17 -50.15
CA GLU A 346 -35.41 -42.47 -49.18
C GLU A 346 -34.77 -43.84 -49.48
N GLU A 347 -35.58 -44.87 -49.77
CA GLU A 347 -35.11 -46.20 -50.18
C GLU A 347 -34.38 -46.20 -51.53
N LYS A 348 -34.92 -45.52 -52.56
CA LYS A 348 -34.27 -45.42 -53.88
C LYS A 348 -32.95 -44.65 -53.82
N MET A 349 -32.89 -43.57 -53.04
CA MET A 349 -31.65 -42.83 -52.83
C MET A 349 -30.63 -43.60 -52.00
N ALA A 350 -31.06 -44.35 -50.98
CA ALA A 350 -30.17 -45.24 -50.23
C ALA A 350 -29.59 -46.34 -51.14
N ALA A 351 -30.40 -46.92 -52.04
CA ALA A 351 -29.95 -47.90 -53.03
C ALA A 351 -28.96 -47.30 -54.05
N GLN A 352 -29.17 -46.06 -54.51
CA GLN A 352 -28.24 -45.38 -55.42
C GLN A 352 -26.93 -44.97 -54.73
N MET A 353 -26.98 -44.42 -53.51
CA MET A 353 -25.77 -44.08 -52.72
C MET A 353 -24.99 -45.33 -52.27
N GLY A 354 -25.62 -46.51 -52.25
CA GLY A 354 -24.93 -47.79 -52.05
C GLY A 354 -24.08 -48.25 -53.24
N ALA A 355 -24.34 -47.72 -54.44
CA ALA A 355 -23.63 -48.08 -55.67
C ALA A 355 -22.44 -47.15 -55.99
N GLU A 356 -22.48 -45.89 -55.55
CA GLU A 356 -21.43 -44.90 -55.82
C GLU A 356 -20.66 -44.47 -54.56
N GLY A 357 -19.49 -45.11 -54.36
CA GLY A 357 -18.32 -44.43 -53.81
C GLY A 357 -18.14 -44.39 -52.28
N LYS A 358 -17.13 -45.13 -51.80
CA LYS A 358 -16.37 -44.74 -50.60
C LYS A 358 -15.76 -43.35 -50.83
N GLY A 359 -16.19 -42.32 -50.10
CA GLY A 359 -15.54 -41.00 -50.20
C GLY A 359 -16.07 -39.92 -49.24
N GLY A 360 -15.31 -39.67 -48.16
CA GLY A 360 -15.39 -38.44 -47.36
C GLY A 360 -16.62 -38.27 -46.44
N LYS A 361 -16.37 -37.92 -45.16
CA LYS A 361 -17.39 -37.37 -44.26
C LYS A 361 -17.41 -35.83 -44.37
N PRO A 362 -18.54 -35.20 -44.71
CA PRO A 362 -18.84 -33.83 -44.30
C PRO A 362 -19.65 -33.83 -42.99
N GLY A 363 -19.65 -32.70 -42.27
CA GLY A 363 -20.26 -32.58 -40.94
C GLY A 363 -21.78 -32.81 -40.93
N GLY A 364 -22.26 -33.56 -39.94
CA GLY A 364 -23.69 -33.80 -39.75
C GLY A 364 -24.39 -32.63 -39.06
N PHE A 365 -25.48 -32.16 -39.67
CA PHE A 365 -26.47 -31.33 -39.00
C PHE A 365 -27.17 -32.15 -37.90
N LYS A 366 -27.26 -31.60 -36.69
CA LYS A 366 -27.98 -32.20 -35.56
C LYS A 366 -29.21 -31.34 -35.29
N PRO A 367 -30.45 -31.88 -35.38
CA PRO A 367 -31.64 -31.08 -35.11
C PRO A 367 -31.64 -30.60 -33.64
N PRO A 368 -32.23 -29.42 -33.36
CA PRO A 368 -32.45 -28.97 -31.98
C PRO A 368 -33.33 -29.96 -31.22
N GLY A 369 -33.12 -30.03 -29.90
CA GLY A 369 -33.77 -31.02 -29.04
C GLY A 369 -35.29 -30.83 -28.96
N ALA A 370 -35.99 -31.94 -28.72
CA ALA A 370 -37.42 -31.92 -28.40
C ALA A 370 -37.70 -31.02 -27.17
N PRO A 371 -38.89 -30.40 -27.07
CA PRO A 371 -39.23 -29.51 -25.98
C PRO A 371 -39.11 -30.22 -24.62
N VAL A 372 -38.44 -29.56 -23.69
CA VAL A 372 -38.29 -30.02 -22.30
C VAL A 372 -39.67 -30.02 -21.64
N GLN A 373 -40.15 -31.19 -21.23
CA GLN A 373 -41.36 -31.27 -20.41
C GLN A 373 -41.11 -30.60 -19.05
N PRO A 374 -42.04 -29.77 -18.54
CA PRO A 374 -41.93 -29.24 -17.19
C PRO A 374 -41.93 -30.40 -16.18
N PRO A 375 -41.08 -30.37 -15.13
CA PRO A 375 -41.07 -31.42 -14.13
C PRO A 375 -42.43 -31.54 -13.45
N GLY A 376 -43.03 -32.73 -13.53
CA GLY A 376 -44.39 -32.96 -13.05
C GLY A 376 -44.55 -32.67 -11.55
N GLY A 377 -45.60 -31.94 -11.20
CA GLY A 377 -45.92 -31.65 -9.81
C GLY A 377 -46.26 -32.92 -9.03
N GLN A 378 -45.49 -33.20 -7.99
CA GLN A 378 -45.86 -34.19 -6.99
C GLN A 378 -46.88 -33.58 -6.03
N SER A 379 -48.16 -33.87 -6.24
CA SER A 379 -49.17 -33.67 -5.20
C SER A 379 -48.91 -34.60 -4.00
N PRO A 380 -49.08 -34.12 -2.76
CA PRO A 380 -48.70 -34.87 -1.56
C PRO A 380 -49.73 -35.97 -1.26
N ASN A 381 -49.26 -37.15 -0.83
CA ASN A 381 -50.14 -38.14 -0.21
C ASN A 381 -49.92 -38.25 1.30
N ARG A 382 -51.01 -38.48 2.05
CA ARG A 382 -51.11 -38.41 3.51
C ARG A 382 -50.84 -39.75 4.21
N GLY A 383 -50.43 -39.67 5.48
CA GLY A 383 -50.47 -40.77 6.46
C GLY A 383 -49.12 -41.48 6.65
N GLY A 384 -48.65 -41.83 7.85
CA GLY A 384 -49.26 -41.76 9.19
C GLY A 384 -48.21 -41.61 10.31
N PRO A 385 -48.57 -41.82 11.60
CA PRO A 385 -47.85 -41.29 12.76
C PRO A 385 -46.57 -42.06 13.15
N PRO A 386 -45.64 -41.42 13.91
CA PRO A 386 -44.43 -42.08 14.39
C PRO A 386 -44.73 -43.08 15.51
N GLN A 387 -44.06 -44.24 15.46
CA GLN A 387 -44.00 -45.18 16.59
C GLN A 387 -42.69 -45.03 17.37
N ASP A 388 -42.81 -45.34 18.65
CA ASP A 388 -41.83 -45.12 19.71
C ASP A 388 -40.87 -46.31 19.90
N GLY A 389 -39.73 -46.05 20.54
CA GLY A 389 -38.87 -47.06 21.18
C GLY A 389 -37.76 -47.69 20.33
N GLY A 390 -36.57 -47.83 20.92
CA GLY A 390 -35.57 -48.79 20.42
C GLY A 390 -34.09 -48.42 20.50
N ASN A 391 -33.57 -47.97 21.65
CA ASN A 391 -32.12 -48.05 21.90
C ASN A 391 -31.73 -49.53 22.13
N PRO A 392 -30.60 -50.00 21.58
CA PRO A 392 -29.72 -50.81 22.42
C PRO A 392 -28.25 -50.41 22.32
N GLN A 393 -27.71 -50.17 23.51
CA GLN A 393 -26.31 -49.95 23.81
C GLN A 393 -25.50 -51.26 23.74
N GLN A 394 -24.28 -51.24 23.19
CA GLN A 394 -23.07 -51.80 23.85
C GLN A 394 -21.77 -51.76 23.03
N LYS A 395 -20.68 -51.40 23.74
CA LYS A 395 -19.26 -51.83 23.57
C LYS A 395 -18.56 -51.49 22.23
N GLY A 396 -17.26 -51.18 22.17
CA GLY A 396 -16.23 -51.10 23.21
C GLY A 396 -14.89 -51.66 22.72
N GLY A 397 -13.87 -50.81 22.56
CA GLY A 397 -12.51 -51.19 22.12
C GLY A 397 -11.67 -49.93 21.87
N LYS A 398 -10.88 -49.48 22.84
CA LYS A 398 -9.44 -49.79 23.06
C LYS A 398 -8.47 -49.10 22.06
N ARG A 399 -7.65 -48.20 22.62
CA ARG A 399 -6.37 -47.71 22.07
C ARG A 399 -5.40 -48.87 21.77
N PRO A 400 -4.38 -48.59 20.94
CA PRO A 400 -3.00 -48.87 21.32
C PRO A 400 -2.19 -47.59 21.58
N GLU A 401 -1.15 -47.71 22.41
CA GLU A 401 -0.10 -46.70 22.65
C GLU A 401 1.27 -47.25 22.22
N GLY A 402 2.26 -46.36 22.04
CA GLY A 402 3.70 -46.68 21.94
C GLY A 402 4.23 -46.95 20.53
N GLY A 403 5.40 -46.45 20.09
CA GLY A 403 6.30 -45.39 20.59
C GLY A 403 6.60 -44.38 19.45
N GLU A 404 7.77 -43.77 19.23
CA GLU A 404 9.02 -43.46 19.97
C GLU A 404 9.80 -42.46 19.06
N ALA A 405 10.71 -41.56 19.47
CA ALA A 405 11.11 -41.02 20.78
C ALA A 405 12.07 -39.81 20.55
N ARG A 406 12.74 -39.34 21.64
CA ARG A 406 13.82 -38.32 21.69
C ARG A 406 13.35 -36.85 21.54
N GLY A 407 13.82 -35.88 22.34
CA GLY A 407 14.63 -36.00 23.56
C GLY A 407 15.16 -34.65 24.12
N ASN A 408 15.35 -34.61 25.45
CA ASN A 408 16.23 -33.72 26.24
C ASN A 408 15.98 -32.19 26.40
N ARG A 409 15.45 -31.86 27.60
CA ARG A 409 16.15 -31.17 28.74
C ARG A 409 16.35 -29.62 28.75
N PRO A 410 16.53 -28.98 29.94
CA PRO A 410 15.68 -27.83 30.30
C PRO A 410 16.32 -26.59 30.98
N GLY A 411 15.59 -25.46 30.97
CA GLY A 411 15.59 -24.36 31.98
C GLY A 411 16.88 -23.53 32.13
N PRO A 412 16.94 -22.53 33.05
CA PRO A 412 15.90 -21.85 33.86
C PRO A 412 15.55 -20.45 33.26
N GLY A 413 14.68 -19.55 33.74
CA GLY A 413 14.07 -19.26 35.05
C GLY A 413 14.36 -17.79 35.42
N GLY A 414 13.34 -16.97 35.77
CA GLY A 414 13.54 -15.55 36.11
C GLY A 414 12.25 -14.71 36.14
N GLY A 415 11.69 -14.50 37.33
CA GLY A 415 10.53 -13.63 37.59
C GLY A 415 10.91 -12.18 37.99
N PRO A 416 9.93 -11.30 38.22
CA PRO A 416 10.06 -9.83 38.13
C PRO A 416 10.36 -9.13 39.49
N PRO A 417 10.32 -7.78 39.56
CA PRO A 417 9.12 -7.20 40.20
C PRO A 417 8.64 -5.80 39.71
N ASN A 418 7.35 -5.56 39.99
CA ASN A 418 6.64 -4.30 40.35
C ASN A 418 6.93 -2.94 39.67
N ARG A 419 5.84 -2.29 39.25
CA ARG A 419 5.70 -0.84 39.06
C ARG A 419 4.48 -0.34 39.86
N PRO A 420 4.61 0.66 40.76
CA PRO A 420 3.47 1.21 41.50
C PRO A 420 2.66 2.21 40.66
N PRO A 421 1.39 2.50 41.01
CA PRO A 421 0.59 3.52 40.35
C PRO A 421 1.04 4.94 40.79
N ARG A 422 0.86 5.91 39.89
CA ARG A 422 0.69 7.32 40.26
C ARG A 422 -0.70 7.75 39.82
N GLY A 423 -1.45 8.36 40.73
CA GLY A 423 -2.53 9.26 40.36
C GLY A 423 -2.02 10.69 40.41
N GLU A 424 -2.62 11.53 39.57
CA GLU A 424 -3.14 12.86 39.89
C GLU A 424 -4.49 12.99 39.17
#